data_AF-A0A1I0QQU3-F1
#
_entry.id   AF-A0A1I0QQU3-F1
#
_cell.length_a   1.000
_cell.length_b   1.000
_cell.length_c   1.000
_cell.angle_alpha   90.00
_cell.angle_beta   90.00
_cell.angle_gamma   90.00
#
_symmetry.space_group_name_H-M   'P 1'
#
loop_
_entity.id
_entity.type
_entity.pdbx_description
1 polymer ?
#
loop_
_entity_poly.entity_id
_entity_poly.type
_entity_poly.pdbx_seq_one_letter_code
_entity_poly.pdbx_strand_id
1 'polypeptide(L)' 'MSGVPETCPVCGEVVGVRNAVHVTVNTKADAGILDEYVCRSCYRAELAPLVA' A
#
# COMPACT_ATOMS: atom_id res chain seq x y z
N MET A 1 14.53 -5.53 14.94
CA MET A 1 13.36 -5.99 14.14
C MET A 1 13.47 -5.36 12.76
N SER A 2 14.04 -6.08 11.80
CA SER A 2 14.04 -5.71 10.38
C SER A 2 12.84 -6.39 9.75
N GLY A 3 11.79 -5.62 9.43
CA GLY A 3 10.66 -6.15 8.66
C GLY A 3 11.13 -6.55 7.26
N VAL A 4 10.55 -7.60 6.70
CA VAL A 4 10.81 -8.02 5.32
C VAL A 4 10.44 -6.85 4.40
N PRO A 5 11.32 -6.45 3.46
CA PRO A 5 10.98 -5.38 2.53
C PRO A 5 9.87 -5.83 1.58
N GLU A 6 8.90 -4.95 1.35
CA GLU A 6 7.70 -5.20 0.54
C GLU A 6 7.84 -4.48 -0.81
N THR A 7 7.18 -5.00 -1.85
CA THR A 7 7.17 -4.33 -3.16
C THR A 7 5.96 -3.42 -3.26
N CYS A 8 6.15 -2.14 -3.56
CA CYS A 8 5.03 -1.22 -3.74
C CYS A 8 4.25 -1.60 -5.02
N PRO A 9 2.94 -1.91 -4.94
CA PRO A 9 2.18 -2.36 -6.11
C PRO A 9 1.90 -1.24 -7.12
N VAL A 10 2.13 0.02 -6.76
CA VAL A 10 1.90 1.19 -7.63
C VAL A 10 3.10 1.48 -8.51
N CYS A 11 4.32 1.47 -7.95
CA CYS A 11 5.54 1.86 -8.67
C CYS A 11 6.58 0.74 -8.82
N GLY A 12 6.38 -0.43 -8.19
CA GLY A 12 7.30 -1.57 -8.26
C GLY A 12 8.56 -1.46 -7.40
N GLU A 13 8.75 -0.37 -6.67
CA GLU A 13 9.92 -0.16 -5.82
C GLU A 13 9.85 -1.02 -4.55
N VAL A 14 11.01 -1.54 -4.13
CA VAL A 14 11.16 -2.28 -2.87
C VAL A 14 11.22 -1.27 -1.72
N VAL A 15 10.26 -1.36 -0.81
CA VAL A 15 10.13 -0.46 0.34
C VAL A 15 10.24 -1.21 1.66
N GLY A 16 11.06 -0.67 2.56
CA GLY A 16 11.06 -1.15 3.94
C GLY A 16 9.72 -0.81 4.61
N VAL A 17 9.17 -1.75 5.37
CA VAL A 17 7.86 -1.61 6.07
C VAL A 17 7.71 -0.30 6.84
N ARG A 18 8.79 0.22 7.45
CA ARG A 18 8.78 1.50 8.19
C ARG A 18 8.50 2.74 7.31
N ASN A 19 8.79 2.64 6.02
CA ASN A 19 8.61 3.70 5.02
C ASN A 19 7.41 3.43 4.10
N ALA A 20 6.62 2.40 4.38
CA ALA A 20 5.36 2.11 3.71
C ALA A 20 4.16 2.57 4.55
N VAL A 21 3.02 2.71 3.88
CA VAL A 21 1.69 2.86 4.46
C VAL A 21 0.97 1.54 4.23
N HIS A 22 0.43 0.97 5.30
CA HIS A 22 -0.40 -0.23 5.22
C HIS A 22 -1.79 0.17 4.73
N VAL A 23 -2.24 -0.43 3.64
CA VAL A 23 -3.50 -0.09 2.97
C VAL A 23 -4.38 -1.34 2.91
N THR A 24 -5.60 -1.19 3.39
CA THR A 24 -6.65 -2.20 3.30
C THR A 24 -7.75 -1.70 2.38
N VAL A 25 -7.96 -2.37 1.24
CA VAL A 25 -8.99 -2.00 0.26
C VAL A 25 -10.07 -3.07 0.22
N ASN A 26 -11.29 -2.71 0.61
CA ASN A 26 -12.45 -3.57 0.36
C ASN A 26 -12.96 -3.34 -1.06
N THR A 27 -12.70 -4.29 -1.95
CA THR A 27 -13.07 -4.19 -3.38
C THR A 27 -14.57 -4.30 -3.63
N LYS A 28 -15.36 -4.74 -2.63
CA LYS A 28 -16.77 -5.13 -2.76
C LYS A 28 -17.02 -6.15 -3.88
N ALA A 29 -15.97 -6.82 -4.37
CA ALA A 29 -16.02 -7.92 -5.32
C ALA A 29 -15.72 -9.23 -4.60
N ASP A 30 -15.93 -10.36 -5.28
CA ASP A 30 -15.68 -11.70 -4.73
C ASP A 30 -14.20 -11.91 -4.31
N ALA A 31 -13.28 -11.09 -4.85
CA ALA A 31 -11.87 -11.08 -4.47
C ALA A 31 -11.61 -10.64 -3.01
N GLY A 32 -12.60 -10.02 -2.35
CA GLY A 32 -12.53 -9.69 -0.93
C GLY A 32 -11.68 -8.44 -0.63
N ILE A 33 -10.93 -8.51 0.49
CA ILE A 33 -10.10 -7.43 1.00
C ILE A 33 -8.68 -7.58 0.45
N LEU A 34 -8.16 -6.53 -0.18
CA LEU A 34 -6.74 -6.40 -0.52
C LEU A 34 -6.00 -5.79 0.67
N ASP A 35 -4.88 -6.38 1.03
CA ASP A 35 -4.01 -5.96 2.13
C ASP A 35 -2.59 -5.78 1.57
N GLU A 36 -2.17 -4.52 1.43
CA GLU A 36 -0.96 -4.16 0.68
C GLU A 36 -0.14 -3.08 1.40
N TYR A 37 1.18 -3.10 1.19
CA TYR A 37 2.09 -2.04 1.63
C TYR A 37 2.44 -1.11 0.46
N VAL A 38 2.06 0.16 0.59
CA VAL A 38 2.26 1.18 -0.46
C VAL A 38 3.27 2.22 0.03
N CYS A 39 4.21 2.63 -0.83
CA CYS A 39 5.16 3.67 -0.46
C CYS A 39 4.46 5.01 -0.15
N ARG A 40 5.02 5.81 0.76
CA ARG A 40 4.37 7.07 1.21
C ARG A 40 4.08 8.06 0.07
N SER A 41 4.93 8.11 -0.95
CA SER A 41 4.73 8.98 -2.11
C SER A 41 3.51 8.54 -2.93
N CYS A 42 3.44 7.25 -3.32
CA CYS A 42 2.30 6.71 -4.05
C CYS A 42 1.01 6.77 -3.23
N TYR A 43 1.07 6.50 -1.93
CA TYR A 43 -0.09 6.68 -1.06
C TYR A 43 -0.64 8.11 -1.13
N ARG A 44 0.22 9.13 -1.01
CA ARG A 44 -0.22 10.54 -1.04
C ARG A 44 -0.76 10.98 -2.40
N ALA A 45 -0.17 10.49 -3.48
CA ALA A 45 -0.55 10.86 -4.83
C ALA A 45 -1.85 10.17 -5.27
N GLU A 46 -1.98 8.87 -5.02
CA GLU A 46 -3.02 8.03 -5.64
C GLU A 46 -4.16 7.65 -4.68
N LEU A 47 -3.84 7.40 -3.40
CA LEU A 47 -4.79 6.78 -2.46
C LEU A 47 -5.39 7.79 -1.47
N ALA A 48 -4.59 8.70 -0.92
CA ALA A 48 -5.03 9.72 0.02
C ALA A 48 -6.20 10.59 -0.51
N PRO A 49 -6.26 10.96 -1.81
CA PRO A 49 -7.39 11.72 -2.34
C PRO A 49 -8.71 10.96 -2.37
N LEU A 50 -8.68 9.62 -2.34
CA LEU A 50 -9.89 8.78 -2.43
C LEU A 50 -10.63 8.63 -1.10
N VAL A 51 -9.98 8.97 0.01
CA VAL A 51 -10.50 8.82 1.38
C VAL A 51 -10.80 10.16 2.06
N ALA A 52 -10.69 11.27 1.32
CA ALA A 52 -10.92 12.63 1.79
C ALA A 52 -12.38 13.07 1.66
#